data_AF-A0A3R8S6R5-F1
#
_entry.id   AF-A0A3R8S6R5-F1
#
_cell.length_a   1.000
_cell.length_b   1.000
_cell.length_c   1.000
_cell.angle_alpha   90.00
_cell.angle_beta   90.00
_cell.angle_gamma   90.00
#
_symmetry.space_group_name_H-M   'P 1'
#
loop_
_entity.id
_entity.type
_entity.pdbx_description
1 polymer ?
#
loop_
_entity_poly.entity_id
_entity_poly.type
_entity_poly.pdbx_seq_one_letter_code
_entity_poly.pdbx_strand_id
1 'polypeptide(L)' 'MFNDELDILEVNYSRLNEASEEGQLQASYSIARNLLSANLPPELIAQSTGLSLSQIHELQGELLTNS' A
#
# COMPACT_ATOMS: atom_id res chain seq x y z
N MET A 1 40.66 -8.54 -5.36
CA MET A 1 39.47 -8.15 -6.14
C MET A 1 38.31 -8.98 -5.63
N PHE A 2 37.65 -8.50 -4.59
CA PHE A 2 36.43 -9.07 -4.03
C PHE A 2 35.63 -7.84 -3.62
N ASN A 3 34.78 -7.29 -4.49
CA ASN A 3 33.85 -6.21 -4.13
C ASN A 3 32.71 -6.09 -5.15
N ASP A 4 32.92 -6.44 -6.42
CA ASP A 4 31.90 -6.20 -7.46
C ASP A 4 30.68 -7.14 -7.37
N GLU A 5 30.81 -8.34 -6.78
CA GLU A 5 29.68 -9.29 -6.63
C GLU A 5 28.79 -8.99 -5.42
N LEU A 6 29.31 -8.35 -4.36
CA LEU A 6 28.50 -7.97 -3.19
C LEU A 6 27.55 -6.80 -3.51
N ASP A 7 28.03 -5.81 -4.26
CA ASP A 7 27.22 -4.64 -4.67
C ASP A 7 26.01 -5.05 -5.52
N ILE A 8 26.15 -6.05 -6.39
CA ILE A 8 25.05 -6.50 -7.26
C ILE A 8 23.96 -7.24 -6.45
N LEU A 9 24.34 -8.00 -5.43
CA LEU A 9 23.40 -8.67 -4.53
C LEU A 9 22.62 -7.63 -3.69
N GLU A 10 23.31 -6.65 -3.12
CA GLU A 10 22.71 -5.63 -2.25
C GLU A 10 21.71 -4.72 -3.00
N VAL A 11 22.03 -4.35 -4.25
CA VAL A 11 21.13 -3.58 -5.11
C VAL A 11 19.89 -4.39 -5.51
N ASN A 12 20.02 -5.70 -5.75
CA ASN A 12 18.88 -6.55 -6.10
C ASN A 12 17.95 -6.79 -4.91
N TYR A 13 18.48 -6.99 -3.70
CA TYR A 13 17.66 -7.14 -2.49
C TYR A 13 16.89 -5.85 -2.16
N SER A 14 17.54 -4.69 -2.29
CA SER A 14 16.89 -3.40 -2.04
C SER A 14 15.70 -3.17 -3.00
N ARG A 15 15.90 -3.42 -4.31
CA ARG A 15 14.85 -3.29 -5.33
C ARG A 15 13.69 -4.26 -5.13
N LEU A 16 13.97 -5.49 -4.68
CA LEU A 16 12.94 -6.48 -4.40
C LEU A 16 12.10 -6.10 -3.16
N ASN A 17 12.74 -5.53 -2.14
CA ASN A 17 12.01 -5.01 -0.97
C ASN A 17 11.13 -3.81 -1.34
N GLU A 18 11.66 -2.84 -2.09
CA GLU A 18 10.91 -1.68 -2.57
C GLU A 18 9.68 -2.10 -3.39
N ALA A 19 9.85 -3.00 -4.36
CA ALA A 19 8.74 -3.51 -5.17
C ALA A 19 7.70 -4.30 -4.35
N SER A 20 8.14 -5.03 -3.32
CA SER A 20 7.25 -5.74 -2.41
C SER A 20 6.45 -4.77 -1.54
N GLU A 21 7.08 -3.72 -1.02
CA GLU A 21 6.42 -2.69 -0.22
C GLU A 21 5.41 -1.89 -1.05
N GLU A 22 5.76 -1.50 -2.28
CA GLU A 22 4.84 -0.84 -3.20
C GLU A 22 3.63 -1.73 -3.55
N GLY A 23 3.88 -3.03 -3.81
CA GLY A 23 2.82 -3.98 -4.09
C GLY A 23 1.87 -4.20 -2.91
N GLN A 24 2.42 -4.28 -1.69
CA GLN A 24 1.60 -4.37 -0.47
C GLN A 24 0.78 -3.11 -0.25
N LEU A 25 1.36 -1.93 -0.47
CA LEU A 25 0.65 -0.66 -0.33
C LEU A 25 -0.51 -0.57 -1.33
N GLN A 26 -0.25 -0.88 -2.60
CA GLN A 26 -1.31 -0.88 -3.64
C GLN A 26 -2.44 -1.87 -3.34
N ALA A 27 -2.10 -3.06 -2.80
CA ALA A 27 -3.10 -4.04 -2.38
C ALA A 27 -3.97 -3.48 -1.23
N SER A 28 -3.36 -2.87 -0.22
CA SER A 28 -4.09 -2.25 0.90
C SER A 28 -5.04 -1.14 0.43
N TYR A 29 -4.60 -0.27 -0.47
CA TYR A 29 -5.43 0.79 -1.05
C TYR A 29 -6.60 0.22 -1.88
N SER A 30 -6.36 -0.83 -2.66
CA SER A 30 -7.40 -1.49 -3.46
C SER A 30 -8.46 -2.17 -2.58
N ILE A 31 -8.02 -2.85 -1.52
CA ILE A 31 -8.92 -3.46 -0.53
C ILE A 31 -9.73 -2.37 0.18
N ALA A 32 -9.07 -1.29 0.63
CA ALA A 32 -9.74 -0.19 1.31
C ALA A 32 -10.82 0.46 0.44
N ARG A 33 -10.56 0.70 -0.85
CA ARG A 33 -11.57 1.20 -1.80
C ARG A 33 -12.78 0.26 -1.89
N ASN A 34 -12.55 -1.05 -2.07
CA ASN A 34 -13.63 -2.02 -2.15
C ASN A 34 -14.49 -2.05 -0.88
N LEU A 35 -13.86 -1.97 0.30
CA LEU A 35 -14.56 -1.95 1.59
C LEU A 35 -15.34 -0.64 1.81
N LEU A 36 -14.79 0.50 1.39
CA LEU A 36 -15.49 1.78 1.39
C LEU A 36 -16.72 1.75 0.48
N SER A 37 -16.59 1.20 -0.73
CA SER A 37 -17.73 1.00 -1.65
C SER A 37 -18.79 0.05 -1.10
N ALA A 38 -18.40 -0.88 -0.21
CA ALA A 38 -19.31 -1.75 0.52
C ALA A 38 -19.89 -1.12 1.80
N ASN A 39 -19.70 0.19 2.03
CA ASN A 39 -20.18 0.95 3.20
C ASN A 39 -19.66 0.40 4.55
N LEU A 40 -18.45 -0.14 4.59
CA LEU A 40 -17.83 -0.50 5.88
C LEU A 40 -17.31 0.74 6.64
N PRO A 41 -17.24 0.68 7.97
CA PRO A 41 -16.73 1.78 8.79
C PRO A 41 -15.22 2.01 8.55
N PRO A 42 -14.76 3.27 8.42
CA PRO A 42 -13.34 3.60 8.23
C PRO A 42 -12.40 2.99 9.27
N GLU A 43 -12.83 2.89 10.53
CA GLU A 43 -12.03 2.32 11.63
C GLU A 43 -11.73 0.83 11.42
N LEU A 44 -12.71 0.09 10.89
CA LEU A 44 -12.57 -1.33 10.62
C LEU A 44 -11.70 -1.57 9.37
N ILE A 45 -11.80 -0.68 8.38
CA ILE A 45 -10.96 -0.68 7.18
C ILE A 45 -9.51 -0.39 7.57
N ALA A 46 -9.26 0.59 8.43
CA ALA A 46 -7.92 0.92 8.94
C ALA A 46 -7.26 -0.30 9.59
N GLN A 47 -8.02 -0.95 10.47
CA GLN A 47 -7.54 -2.13 11.20
C GLN A 47 -7.27 -3.32 10.27
N SER A 48 -8.04 -3.47 9.20
CA SER A 48 -7.92 -4.61 8.26
C SER A 48 -6.84 -4.40 7.19
N THR A 49 -6.54 -3.16 6.82
CA THR A 49 -5.63 -2.82 5.70
C THR A 49 -4.29 -2.26 6.14
N GLY A 50 -4.16 -1.88 7.42
CA GLY A 50 -2.99 -1.20 7.95
C GLY A 50 -2.87 0.28 7.55
N LEU A 51 -3.86 0.82 6.83
CA LEU A 51 -3.89 2.23 6.46
C LEU A 51 -4.33 3.10 7.64
N SER A 52 -3.85 4.34 7.67
CA SER A 52 -4.32 5.34 8.63
C SER A 52 -5.75 5.79 8.30
N LEU A 53 -6.47 6.26 9.33
CA LEU A 53 -7.80 6.86 9.14
C LEU A 53 -7.76 8.04 8.17
N SER A 54 -6.71 8.86 8.20
CA SER A 54 -6.53 9.96 7.24
C SER A 54 -6.50 9.49 5.79
N GLN A 55 -5.76 8.41 5.48
CA GLN A 55 -5.68 7.85 4.12
C GLN A 55 -7.02 7.28 3.67
N ILE A 56 -7.79 6.68 4.59
CA ILE A 56 -9.11 6.14 4.28
C ILE A 56 -10.13 7.25 4.01
N HIS A 57 -10.07 8.34 4.77
CA HIS A 57 -10.94 9.50 4.54
C HIS A 57 -10.61 10.21 3.22
N GLU A 58 -9.33 10.30 2.87
CA GLU A 58 -8.89 10.82 1.56
C GLU A 58 -9.45 9.95 0.41
N LEU A 59 -9.26 8.62 0.50
CA LEU A 59 -9.83 7.64 -0.42
C LEU A 59 -11.36 7.76 -0.55
N GLN A 60 -12.05 7.98 0.56
CA GLN A 60 -13.49 8.17 0.58
C GLN A 60 -13.90 9.45 -0.17
N GLY A 61 -13.15 10.54 0.01
CA GLY A 61 -13.36 11.79 -0.73
C GLY A 61 -13.14 11.64 -2.24
N GLU A 62 -12.12 10.89 -2.66
CA GLU A 62 -11.85 10.58 -4.07
C GLU A 62 -12.98 9.77 -4.71
N LEU A 63 -13.57 8.81 -3.99
CA LEU A 63 -14.68 8.00 -4.47
C LEU A 63 -15.94 8.84 -4.69
N LEU A 64 -16.21 9.81 -3.80
CA LEU A 64 -17.37 10.69 -3.89
C LEU A 64 -17.26 11.74 -5.01
N THR A 65 -16.03 12.13 -5.37
CA THR A 65 -15.77 13.12 -6.43
C THR A 65 -15.68 12.51 -7.82
N ASN A 66 -15.41 11.21 -7.93
CA ASN A 66 -15.38 10.46 -9.20
C ASN A 66 -16.65 9.61 -9.47
N SER A 67 -17.69 9.74 -8.62
CA SER A 67 -18.99 9.07 -8.80
C SER A 67 -20.02 9.91 -9.55
#